data_AF-A0AAW0CCD2-F1
#
_entry.id   AF-A0AAW0CCD2-F1
#
_cell.length_a   1.000
_cell.length_b   1.000
_cell.length_c   1.000
_cell.angle_alpha   90.00
_cell.angle_beta   90.00
_cell.angle_gamma   90.00
#
_symmetry.space_group_name_H-M   'P 1'
#
loop_
_entity.id
_entity.type
_entity.pdbx_description
1 polymer ?
#
loop_
_entity_poly.entity_id
_entity_poly.type
_entity_poly.pdbx_seq_one_letter_code
_entity_poly.pdbx_strand_id
1 'polypeptide(L)'
;MTTPRVWYLLVDHKNQPIGRPSKVSSLGIEYVVDLKEKVKENAAVTLKDVAASQLEVWRCTNQEIRFVGKDIRAHVQEVFSKDQVVYLNEQQEIAELRIKAKEILLIRVQALLQKLLNDNSLNNYWPYRMHKLFWGKNYLLSQAEWEARPLDWLKSTNWHLYRLSYYEKLEERIKTIKHAGKEGVVILGNPGAGKSSFLEYLYIRSLCNKEDVVYFFDGIIAIHTEEKCYVTNSKSLPLGFFEVDFNGVTLLIEWNRLADPPAALVRKGVRLFAVQATSPREERYRWIEQRLSVEVVVDLPSNEDFYKILPTHTRANVDAAIAKWGRDIRKIQKALTDGEGSLENTVKTALDRMTLDDLHILSKNPSASPLCFSHGLIATAAQTLDRSCPTDSDIMVHFITSPYICRTFLQAIVLIKKVKLEEFFFMLRCDTSLGATRGIVFENLAHEAIINRGKFEVRPVDLRSGHVVESGSKFNSLTNLLRESDLSPSLYSQHTRVAETRSPSCYYIPTESNNPTFDSFMVSHNNRCIAFQMTVGRNHTLKEKGLNILMKRFGKVVGGGKHQFVFVVPQGSEFRFPPLPGGSWDQEFEFYILQLSVGNDFLGYTRIDRPCDGDPELPPGEIQDIGIEMGSEA
;
A
#
# COMPACT_ATOMS: atom_id res chain seq x y z
N MET A 1 65.88 29.23 19.42
CA MET A 1 66.14 27.86 18.94
C MET A 1 64.91 27.39 18.17
N THR A 2 65.05 26.91 16.93
CA THR A 2 63.92 26.37 16.16
C THR A 2 63.56 24.98 16.67
N THR A 3 62.32 24.78 17.11
CA THR A 3 61.80 23.46 17.50
C THR A 3 62.02 22.48 16.35
N PRO A 4 62.59 21.29 16.60
CA PRO A 4 62.75 20.30 15.54
C PRO A 4 61.39 19.93 14.94
N ARG A 5 61.39 19.54 13.66
CA ARG A 5 60.18 19.20 12.91
C ARG A 5 60.40 17.87 12.20
N VAL A 6 59.38 17.02 12.23
CA VAL A 6 59.36 15.75 11.49
C VAL A 6 58.53 15.96 10.23
N TRP A 7 59.11 15.66 9.07
CA TRP A 7 58.38 15.69 7.81
C TRP A 7 57.71 14.35 7.55
N TYR A 8 56.50 14.40 7.00
CA TYR A 8 55.74 13.20 6.64
C TYR A 8 54.97 13.39 5.34
N LEU A 9 54.63 12.29 4.69
CA LEU A 9 53.74 12.22 3.53
C LEU A 9 52.68 11.17 3.81
N LEU A 10 51.41 11.55 3.75
CA LEU A 10 50.32 10.58 3.81
C LEU A 10 50.29 9.78 2.52
N VAL A 11 50.15 8.47 2.65
CA VAL A 11 49.94 7.56 1.52
C VAL A 11 48.72 6.67 1.82
N ASP A 12 47.93 6.36 0.80
CA ASP A 12 46.81 5.44 0.94
C ASP A 12 47.30 3.98 0.98
N HIS A 13 46.38 3.05 1.15
CA HIS A 13 46.66 1.61 1.19
C HIS A 13 47.18 1.03 -0.14
N LYS A 14 47.02 1.74 -1.26
CA LYS A 14 47.59 1.41 -2.57
C LYS A 14 48.93 2.11 -2.80
N ASN A 15 49.52 2.68 -1.75
CA ASN A 15 50.75 3.45 -1.76
C ASN A 15 50.69 4.66 -2.71
N GLN A 16 49.52 5.30 -2.85
CA GLN A 16 49.40 6.58 -3.55
C GLN A 16 49.47 7.74 -2.56
N PRO A 17 50.22 8.81 -2.87
CA PRO A 17 50.33 9.97 -1.99
C PRO A 17 49.01 10.72 -1.86
N ILE A 18 48.61 11.00 -0.62
CA ILE A 18 47.45 11.81 -0.26
C ILE A 18 47.93 13.24 0.03
N GLY A 19 48.04 14.04 -1.03
CA GLY A 19 48.46 15.44 -0.94
C GLY A 19 49.98 15.65 -1.01
N ARG A 20 50.46 16.73 -0.37
CA ARG A 20 51.88 17.15 -0.38
C ARG A 20 52.55 16.83 0.96
N PRO A 21 53.89 16.65 1.00
CA PRO A 21 54.61 16.48 2.26
C PRO A 21 54.32 17.61 3.24
N SER A 22 54.04 17.23 4.47
CA SER A 22 53.68 18.10 5.57
C SER A 22 54.66 17.90 6.74
N LYS A 23 54.57 18.74 7.77
CA LYS A 23 55.47 18.67 8.92
C LYS A 23 54.72 18.87 10.23
N VAL A 24 55.10 18.12 11.25
CA VAL A 24 54.61 18.26 12.62
C VAL A 24 55.74 18.74 13.54
N SER A 25 55.38 19.44 14.61
CA SER A 25 56.33 19.80 15.67
C SER A 25 56.82 18.54 16.37
N SER A 26 58.12 18.39 16.59
CA SER A 26 58.66 17.26 17.37
C SER A 26 58.47 17.42 18.88
N LEU A 27 57.94 18.57 19.33
CA LEU A 27 57.71 18.81 20.76
C LEU A 27 56.63 17.85 21.27
N GLY A 28 56.99 17.01 22.25
CA GLY A 28 56.09 16.00 22.81
C GLY A 28 55.91 14.76 21.91
N ILE A 29 56.82 14.52 20.96
CA ILE A 29 56.88 13.27 20.21
C ILE A 29 58.08 12.46 20.75
N GLU A 30 57.82 11.52 21.65
CA GLU A 30 58.85 10.64 22.20
C GLU A 30 58.92 9.34 21.38
N TYR A 31 57.75 8.80 21.04
CA TYR A 31 57.59 7.53 20.33
C TYR A 31 56.87 7.68 19.00
N VAL A 32 56.93 6.65 18.16
CA VAL A 32 56.20 6.60 16.88
C VAL A 32 54.68 6.72 17.09
N VAL A 33 54.13 6.21 18.19
CA VAL A 33 52.70 6.38 18.51
C VAL A 33 52.31 7.86 18.68
N ASP A 34 53.14 8.67 19.33
CA ASP A 34 52.90 10.11 19.52
C ASP A 34 52.92 10.84 18.17
N LEU A 35 53.79 10.39 17.26
CA LEU A 35 53.86 10.93 15.89
C LEU A 35 52.56 10.68 15.14
N LYS A 36 51.93 9.51 15.29
CA LYS A 36 50.64 9.19 14.66
C LYS A 36 49.55 10.15 15.15
N GLU A 37 49.48 10.40 16.45
CA GLU A 37 48.51 11.36 17.03
C GLU A 37 48.74 12.78 16.51
N LYS A 38 49.99 13.25 16.48
CA LYS A 38 50.32 14.58 15.94
C LYS A 38 50.01 14.72 14.47
N VAL A 39 50.21 13.67 13.68
CA VAL A 39 49.86 13.65 12.26
C VAL A 39 48.35 13.69 12.08
N LYS A 40 47.59 12.96 12.90
CA LYS A 40 46.12 13.02 12.92
C LYS A 40 45.61 14.42 13.25
N GLU A 41 46.15 15.05 14.29
CA GLU A 41 45.82 16.44 14.64
C GLU A 41 46.11 17.40 13.47
N ASN A 42 47.30 17.28 12.86
CA ASN A 42 47.73 18.19 11.79
C ASN A 42 46.95 17.97 10.47
N ALA A 43 46.52 16.74 10.19
CA ALA A 43 45.74 16.38 9.01
C ALA A 43 44.28 16.05 9.36
N ALA A 44 43.69 16.74 10.35
CA ALA A 44 42.37 16.44 10.89
C ALA A 44 41.24 16.39 9.84
N VAL A 45 41.33 17.19 8.77
CA VAL A 45 40.35 17.17 7.67
C VAL A 45 40.47 15.89 6.84
N THR A 46 41.70 15.51 6.48
CA THR A 46 41.97 14.32 5.67
C THR A 46 41.77 13.02 6.46
N LEU A 47 42.04 13.05 7.77
CA LEU A 47 42.01 11.89 8.66
C LEU A 47 40.82 11.91 9.64
N LYS A 48 39.74 12.64 9.31
CA LYS A 48 38.59 12.87 10.20
C LYS A 48 38.02 11.57 10.81
N ASP A 49 37.97 10.51 10.00
CA ASP A 49 37.37 9.21 10.37
C ASP A 49 38.43 8.12 10.60
N VAL A 50 39.71 8.49 10.75
CA VAL A 50 40.83 7.56 10.93
C VAL A 50 41.37 7.70 12.35
N ALA A 51 41.39 6.63 13.14
CA ALA A 51 42.08 6.62 14.43
C ALA A 51 43.60 6.66 14.22
N ALA A 52 44.35 7.33 15.10
CA ALA A 52 45.81 7.41 14.95
C ALA A 52 46.46 6.00 14.97
N SER A 53 45.89 5.07 15.74
CA SER A 53 46.29 3.65 15.75
C SER A 53 46.12 2.92 14.41
N GLN A 54 45.39 3.49 13.44
CA GLN A 54 45.25 2.95 12.08
C GLN A 54 46.28 3.52 11.10
N LEU A 55 47.17 4.40 11.55
CA LEU A 55 48.27 4.90 10.76
C LEU A 55 49.47 3.98 10.91
N GLU A 56 50.14 3.64 9.83
CA GLU A 56 51.44 2.98 9.86
C GLU A 56 52.52 3.97 9.48
N VAL A 57 53.65 3.94 10.18
CA VAL A 57 54.77 4.83 9.89
C VAL A 57 55.88 4.01 9.25
N TRP A 58 56.26 4.42 8.05
CA TRP A 58 57.29 3.78 7.23
C TRP A 58 58.43 4.77 7.00
N ARG A 59 59.66 4.26 7.02
CA ARG A 59 60.87 5.02 6.72
C ARG A 59 61.50 4.50 5.44
N CYS A 60 61.80 5.40 4.50
CA CYS A 60 62.54 5.02 3.31
C CYS A 60 64.01 4.71 3.65
N THR A 61 64.50 3.53 3.25
CA THR A 61 65.90 3.13 3.46
C THR A 61 66.84 3.77 2.43
N ASN A 62 66.32 4.13 1.26
CA ASN A 62 67.05 4.82 0.22
C ASN A 62 66.98 6.35 0.40
N GLN A 63 68.02 6.92 1.01
CA GLN A 63 68.07 8.34 1.33
C GLN A 63 68.33 9.26 0.12
N GLU A 64 68.61 8.70 -1.06
CA GLU A 64 68.76 9.49 -2.29
C GLU A 64 67.41 9.92 -2.86
N ILE A 65 66.34 9.18 -2.56
CA ILE A 65 65.00 9.45 -3.05
C ILE A 65 64.40 10.63 -2.30
N ARG A 66 63.99 11.65 -3.07
CA ARG A 66 63.31 12.85 -2.53
C ARG A 66 61.85 12.84 -2.94
N PHE A 67 60.95 12.85 -1.97
CA PHE A 67 59.50 12.96 -2.19
C PHE A 67 59.07 14.41 -2.43
N VAL A 68 59.61 15.04 -3.47
CA VAL A 68 59.30 16.43 -3.86
C VAL A 68 59.00 16.51 -5.35
N GLY A 69 58.18 17.49 -5.76
CA GLY A 69 57.89 17.76 -7.16
C GLY A 69 56.73 16.94 -7.74
N LYS A 70 56.64 16.90 -9.08
CA LYS A 70 55.54 16.24 -9.82
C LYS A 70 55.61 14.72 -9.76
N ASP A 71 56.79 14.16 -9.50
CA ASP A 71 57.05 12.72 -9.56
C ASP A 71 56.84 12.00 -8.22
N ILE A 72 56.23 12.67 -7.24
CA ILE A 72 56.04 12.11 -5.90
C ILE A 72 55.29 10.76 -5.90
N ARG A 73 54.33 10.58 -6.81
CA ARG A 73 53.61 9.31 -6.98
C ARG A 73 54.53 8.19 -7.46
N ALA A 74 55.37 8.46 -8.46
CA ALA A 74 56.30 7.48 -9.01
C ALA A 74 57.33 7.06 -7.95
N HIS A 75 57.88 8.01 -7.19
CA HIS A 75 58.82 7.71 -6.10
C HIS A 75 58.19 6.89 -4.98
N VAL A 76 56.96 7.19 -4.55
CA VAL A 76 56.29 6.38 -3.52
C VAL A 76 56.06 4.95 -4.02
N GLN A 77 55.58 4.78 -5.25
CA GLN A 77 55.40 3.45 -5.84
C GLN A 77 56.72 2.70 -5.97
N GLU A 78 57.79 3.39 -6.41
CA GLU A 78 59.12 2.81 -6.53
C GLU A 78 59.63 2.29 -5.18
N VAL A 79 59.59 3.10 -4.11
CA VAL A 79 60.15 2.68 -2.82
C VAL A 79 59.38 1.52 -2.19
N PHE A 80 58.06 1.45 -2.38
CA PHE A 80 57.29 0.31 -1.89
C PHE A 80 57.47 -0.94 -2.78
N SER A 81 57.57 -0.79 -4.10
CA SER A 81 57.76 -1.94 -5.02
C SER A 81 59.15 -2.57 -4.96
N LYS A 82 60.17 -1.79 -4.56
CA LYS A 82 61.56 -2.24 -4.41
C LYS A 82 61.92 -2.59 -2.96
N ASP A 83 60.94 -2.69 -2.07
CA ASP A 83 61.13 -2.93 -0.63
C ASP A 83 62.16 -1.97 0.02
N GLN A 84 62.20 -0.72 -0.44
CA GLN A 84 63.08 0.34 0.07
C GLN A 84 62.43 1.12 1.22
N VAL A 85 61.58 0.46 1.99
CA VAL A 85 60.89 1.01 3.15
C VAL A 85 60.94 0.04 4.31
N VAL A 86 61.09 0.57 5.52
CA VAL A 86 61.07 -0.20 6.76
C VAL A 86 59.95 0.33 7.65
N TYR A 87 59.13 -0.58 8.16
CA TYR A 87 58.09 -0.27 9.13
C TYR A 87 58.69 0.13 10.47
N LEU A 88 58.20 1.22 11.06
CA LEU A 88 58.62 1.69 12.38
C LEU A 88 57.64 1.21 13.45
N ASN A 89 58.16 0.54 14.46
CA ASN A 89 57.37 0.02 15.57
C ASN A 89 56.82 1.17 16.44
N GLU A 90 55.62 1.02 17.00
CA GLU A 90 54.94 2.09 17.77
C GLU A 90 55.70 2.54 19.02
N GLN A 91 56.42 1.60 19.65
CA GLN A 91 57.25 1.83 20.84
C GLN A 91 58.68 2.27 20.48
N GLN A 92 59.01 2.44 19.20
CA GLN A 92 60.33 2.90 18.80
C GLN A 92 60.47 4.40 19.10
N GLU A 93 61.57 4.78 19.76
CA GLU A 93 61.85 6.17 20.10
C GLU A 93 62.22 6.97 18.85
N ILE A 94 61.59 8.14 18.66
CA ILE A 94 61.89 9.00 17.51
C ILE A 94 63.33 9.52 17.55
N ALA A 95 63.89 9.71 18.75
CA ALA A 95 65.28 10.14 18.93
C ALA A 95 66.29 9.11 18.37
N GLU A 96 66.02 7.82 18.56
CA GLU A 96 66.89 6.72 18.09
C GLU A 96 66.91 6.60 16.56
N LEU A 97 65.84 7.02 15.90
CA LEU A 97 65.75 7.00 14.44
C LEU A 97 66.76 7.93 13.78
N ARG A 98 67.29 8.95 14.49
CA ARG A 98 68.23 9.94 13.92
C ARG A 98 67.71 10.54 12.60
N ILE A 99 66.43 10.92 12.57
CA ILE A 99 65.75 11.43 11.37
C ILE A 99 66.46 12.71 10.91
N LYS A 100 66.90 12.76 9.64
CA LYS A 100 67.54 13.96 9.09
C LYS A 100 66.52 15.09 8.94
N ALA A 101 66.94 16.35 9.01
CA ALA A 101 66.06 17.53 9.00
C ALA A 101 65.12 17.67 7.76
N LYS A 102 65.37 16.92 6.69
CA LYS A 102 64.56 16.89 5.45
C LYS A 102 64.10 15.48 5.07
N GLU A 103 64.31 14.51 5.94
CA GLU A 103 63.85 13.14 5.72
C GLU A 103 62.33 13.08 5.93
N ILE A 104 61.63 12.46 5.00
CA ILE A 104 60.18 12.36 4.97
C ILE A 104 59.80 10.94 5.39
N LEU A 105 59.00 10.81 6.44
CA LEU A 105 58.37 9.56 6.81
C LEU A 105 57.11 9.34 5.96
N LEU A 106 56.88 8.12 5.52
CA LEU A 106 55.68 7.75 4.77
C LEU A 106 54.64 7.24 5.78
N ILE A 107 53.52 7.93 5.90
CA ILE A 107 52.46 7.56 6.83
C ILE A 107 51.33 6.94 6.03
N ARG A 108 51.29 5.61 6.07
CA ARG A 108 50.29 4.84 5.35
C ARG A 108 49.02 4.79 6.17
N VAL A 109 47.93 5.31 5.60
CA VAL A 109 46.60 5.12 6.16
C VAL A 109 46.24 3.67 5.87
N GLN A 110 46.23 2.81 6.90
CA GLN A 110 45.70 1.46 6.70
C GLN A 110 44.31 1.59 6.13
N ALA A 111 44.01 0.78 5.13
CA ALA A 111 42.65 0.72 4.62
C ALA A 111 41.74 0.50 5.83
N LEU A 112 40.70 1.30 5.98
CA LEU A 112 39.64 1.03 6.96
C LEU A 112 39.08 -0.40 6.73
N LEU A 113 39.22 -0.88 5.49
CA LEU A 113 39.13 -2.27 5.04
C LEU A 113 39.92 -3.25 5.89
N GLN A 114 41.18 -2.97 6.25
CA GLN A 114 42.10 -3.90 6.92
C GLN A 114 41.77 -4.11 8.40
N LYS A 115 41.20 -3.11 9.07
CA LYS A 115 40.67 -3.27 10.43
C LYS A 115 39.32 -4.00 10.44
N LEU A 116 38.47 -3.80 9.43
CA LEU A 116 37.28 -4.64 9.17
C LEU A 116 37.68 -6.09 8.78
N LEU A 117 38.80 -6.26 8.06
CA LEU A 117 39.36 -7.55 7.65
C LEU A 117 40.03 -8.32 8.81
N ASN A 118 40.67 -7.61 9.74
CA ASN A 118 41.41 -8.21 10.86
C ASN A 118 40.52 -8.50 12.07
N ASP A 119 39.27 -8.03 12.08
CA ASP A 119 38.22 -8.54 12.97
C ASP A 119 37.80 -9.94 12.49
N ASN A 120 38.73 -10.89 12.65
CA ASN A 120 38.68 -12.28 12.18
C ASN A 120 37.58 -13.13 12.84
N SER A 121 36.57 -12.53 13.46
CA SER A 121 35.51 -13.25 14.17
C SER A 121 34.51 -13.98 13.25
N LEU A 122 34.64 -13.85 11.91
CA LEU A 122 33.68 -14.39 10.94
C LEU A 122 34.28 -15.24 9.80
N ASN A 123 35.58 -15.50 9.78
CA ASN A 123 36.26 -15.77 8.51
C ASN A 123 36.23 -17.19 7.92
N ASN A 124 35.47 -18.16 8.42
CA ASN A 124 35.50 -19.53 7.84
C ASN A 124 34.14 -20.26 7.68
N TYR A 125 32.99 -19.63 7.92
CA TYR A 125 31.68 -20.34 7.83
C TYR A 125 30.50 -19.42 7.50
N TRP A 126 30.67 -18.55 6.50
CA TRP A 126 29.86 -17.33 6.39
C TRP A 126 28.54 -17.44 5.62
N PRO A 127 28.34 -18.29 4.59
CA PRO A 127 27.01 -18.42 3.96
C PRO A 127 25.98 -18.98 4.96
N TYR A 128 26.41 -19.92 5.80
CA TYR A 128 25.64 -20.53 6.88
C TYR A 128 25.32 -19.54 8.01
N ARG A 129 26.30 -18.74 8.46
CA ARG A 129 26.09 -17.73 9.52
C ARG A 129 25.27 -16.54 9.05
N MET A 130 25.48 -16.07 7.82
CA MET A 130 24.61 -15.07 7.18
C MET A 130 23.18 -15.63 7.14
N HIS A 131 23.00 -16.87 6.72
CA HIS A 131 21.65 -17.42 6.68
C HIS A 131 20.99 -17.54 8.05
N LYS A 132 21.77 -17.92 9.06
CA LYS A 132 21.35 -18.00 10.46
C LYS A 132 21.04 -16.63 11.08
N LEU A 133 21.85 -15.61 10.80
CA LEU A 133 21.68 -14.24 11.29
C LEU A 133 20.55 -13.49 10.56
N PHE A 134 20.35 -13.76 9.27
CA PHE A 134 19.38 -13.05 8.42
C PHE A 134 17.99 -13.72 8.42
N TRP A 135 17.90 -15.06 8.45
CA TRP A 135 16.63 -15.79 8.32
C TRP A 135 16.30 -16.76 9.47
N GLY A 136 17.14 -16.80 10.52
CA GLY A 136 16.81 -17.50 11.77
C GLY A 136 16.70 -19.03 11.72
N LYS A 137 17.21 -19.71 10.68
CA LYS A 137 17.13 -21.19 10.53
C LYS A 137 18.44 -21.84 10.06
N ASN A 138 18.68 -23.08 10.53
CA ASN A 138 19.96 -23.81 10.55
C ASN A 138 20.28 -24.72 9.34
N TYR A 139 19.54 -24.69 8.22
CA TYR A 139 19.54 -25.82 7.27
C TYR A 139 20.02 -25.57 5.83
N LEU A 140 20.66 -24.44 5.52
CA LEU A 140 21.16 -24.20 4.16
C LEU A 140 22.70 -24.28 4.08
N LEU A 141 23.13 -25.51 3.77
CA LEU A 141 24.33 -25.99 3.05
C LEU A 141 25.74 -25.48 3.44
N SER A 142 26.69 -26.41 3.37
CA SER A 142 28.14 -26.20 3.45
C SER A 142 28.71 -25.58 2.16
N GLN A 143 29.92 -25.00 2.22
CA GLN A 143 30.62 -24.40 1.06
C GLN A 143 30.76 -25.37 -0.12
N ALA A 144 31.09 -26.63 0.16
CA ALA A 144 31.20 -27.68 -0.85
C ALA A 144 29.87 -27.94 -1.58
N GLU A 145 28.73 -27.73 -0.91
CA GLU A 145 27.40 -27.91 -1.51
C GLU A 145 26.95 -26.69 -2.32
N TRP A 146 27.48 -25.50 -2.04
CA TRP A 146 27.27 -24.29 -2.86
C TRP A 146 28.11 -24.32 -4.15
N GLU A 147 29.37 -24.72 -4.05
CA GLU A 147 30.29 -24.80 -5.20
C GLU A 147 29.97 -25.97 -6.14
N ALA A 148 29.38 -27.06 -5.64
CA ALA A 148 29.09 -28.26 -6.42
C ALA A 148 27.70 -28.29 -7.08
N ARG A 149 26.80 -27.34 -6.79
CA ARG A 149 25.41 -27.41 -7.27
C ARG A 149 25.12 -26.36 -8.36
N PRO A 150 24.65 -26.79 -9.55
CA PRO A 150 24.27 -25.86 -10.62
C PRO A 150 23.08 -24.99 -10.21
N LEU A 151 22.96 -23.82 -10.85
CA LEU A 151 21.88 -22.84 -10.69
C LEU A 151 20.46 -23.44 -10.73
N ASP A 152 20.28 -24.56 -11.42
CA ASP A 152 19.02 -25.32 -11.45
C ASP A 152 18.56 -25.81 -10.07
N TRP A 153 19.47 -25.93 -9.09
CA TRP A 153 19.14 -26.32 -7.72
C TRP A 153 18.27 -25.30 -6.98
N LEU A 154 18.31 -24.02 -7.37
CA LEU A 154 17.41 -22.99 -6.82
C LEU A 154 15.93 -23.25 -7.12
N LYS A 155 15.62 -24.15 -8.08
CA LYS A 155 14.25 -24.61 -8.35
C LYS A 155 13.69 -25.44 -7.19
N SER A 156 14.51 -25.96 -6.27
CA SER A 156 14.10 -26.89 -5.21
C SER A 156 14.86 -26.65 -3.89
N THR A 157 14.90 -25.41 -3.37
CA THR A 157 15.57 -25.05 -2.10
C THR A 157 14.90 -25.61 -0.84
N ASN A 158 14.36 -26.83 -0.87
CA ASN A 158 13.57 -27.42 0.22
C ASN A 158 12.55 -26.42 0.80
N TRP A 159 11.84 -25.70 -0.07
CA TRP A 159 10.76 -24.77 0.31
C TRP A 159 11.22 -23.46 0.99
N HIS A 160 12.43 -22.96 0.72
CA HIS A 160 12.95 -21.78 1.44
C HIS A 160 13.12 -20.52 0.60
N LEU A 161 13.38 -20.64 -0.70
CA LEU A 161 13.36 -19.52 -1.64
C LEU A 161 12.47 -19.86 -2.82
N TYR A 162 11.29 -19.25 -2.86
CA TYR A 162 10.36 -19.41 -3.97
C TYR A 162 10.68 -18.44 -5.09
N ARG A 163 10.87 -19.00 -6.28
CA ARG A 163 11.01 -18.22 -7.50
C ARG A 163 9.63 -17.96 -8.07
N LEU A 164 9.20 -16.69 -8.04
CA LEU A 164 7.94 -16.30 -8.68
C LEU A 164 8.13 -16.25 -10.19
N SER A 165 7.04 -16.50 -10.90
CA SER A 165 6.99 -16.53 -12.36
C SER A 165 7.56 -15.28 -13.06
N TYR A 166 7.48 -14.10 -12.43
CA TYR A 166 7.96 -12.84 -13.01
C TYR A 166 9.45 -12.54 -12.76
N TYR A 167 10.15 -13.30 -11.90
CA TYR A 167 11.52 -12.96 -11.48
C TYR A 167 12.53 -12.92 -12.63
N GLU A 168 12.47 -13.86 -13.57
CA GLU A 168 13.39 -13.87 -14.73
C GLU A 168 13.26 -12.61 -15.58
N LYS A 169 12.02 -12.25 -15.91
CA LYS A 169 11.71 -11.07 -16.72
C LYS A 169 12.15 -9.80 -16.02
N LEU A 170 11.99 -9.75 -14.69
CA LEU A 170 12.43 -8.62 -13.88
C LEU A 170 13.96 -8.51 -13.83
N GLU A 171 14.69 -9.62 -13.68
CA GLU A 171 16.16 -9.66 -13.76
C GLU A 171 16.66 -9.17 -15.12
N GLU A 172 16.05 -9.64 -16.22
CA GLU A 172 16.38 -9.22 -17.58
C GLU A 172 16.13 -7.73 -17.82
N ARG A 173 14.99 -7.21 -17.34
CA ARG A 173 14.69 -5.77 -17.42
C ARG A 173 15.71 -4.95 -16.64
N ILE A 174 16.07 -5.36 -15.42
CA ILE A 174 17.08 -4.67 -14.60
C ILE A 174 18.43 -4.64 -15.31
N LYS A 175 18.85 -5.75 -15.94
CA LYS A 175 20.07 -5.78 -16.76
C LYS A 175 19.98 -4.80 -17.93
N THR A 176 18.86 -4.75 -18.62
CA THR A 176 18.65 -3.81 -19.74
C THR A 176 18.76 -2.35 -19.27
N ILE A 177 18.12 -2.03 -18.14
CA ILE A 177 18.20 -0.71 -17.49
C ILE A 177 19.64 -0.35 -17.13
N LYS A 178 20.40 -1.29 -16.55
CA LYS A 178 21.81 -1.12 -16.21
C LYS A 178 22.68 -0.85 -17.45
N HIS A 179 22.49 -1.61 -18.53
CA HIS A 179 23.24 -1.41 -19.78
C HIS A 179 22.91 -0.08 -20.47
N ALA A 180 21.71 0.46 -20.26
CA ALA A 180 21.31 1.77 -20.75
C ALA A 180 21.94 2.95 -19.96
N GLY A 181 22.80 2.66 -18.97
CA GLY A 181 23.53 3.68 -18.20
C GLY A 181 22.70 4.35 -17.09
N LYS A 182 21.54 3.78 -16.73
CA LYS A 182 20.78 4.21 -15.55
C LYS A 182 21.54 3.80 -14.28
N GLU A 183 21.42 4.59 -13.21
CA GLU A 183 22.19 4.32 -11.98
C GLU A 183 21.43 3.49 -10.95
N GLY A 184 20.15 3.16 -11.20
CA GLY A 184 19.41 2.24 -10.35
C GLY A 184 17.98 1.93 -10.78
N VAL A 185 17.34 1.05 -10.01
CA VAL A 185 15.97 0.56 -10.17
C VAL A 185 15.26 0.56 -8.82
N VAL A 186 14.00 1.00 -8.84
CA VAL A 186 13.08 0.94 -7.69
C VAL A 186 12.00 -0.08 -7.98
N ILE A 187 12.01 -1.18 -7.27
CA ILE A 187 11.03 -2.25 -7.38
C ILE A 187 9.87 -1.91 -6.46
N LEU A 188 8.74 -1.54 -7.06
CA LEU A 188 7.51 -1.12 -6.41
C LEU A 188 6.45 -2.21 -6.50
N GLY A 189 5.47 -2.17 -5.60
CA GLY A 189 4.32 -3.08 -5.62
C GLY A 189 3.79 -3.41 -4.23
N ASN A 190 2.73 -4.20 -4.18
CA ASN A 190 2.02 -4.51 -2.95
C ASN A 190 2.86 -5.29 -1.92
N PRO A 191 2.57 -5.15 -0.61
CA PRO A 191 3.01 -6.12 0.39
C PRO A 191 2.68 -7.54 -0.05
N GLY A 192 3.58 -8.49 0.23
CA GLY A 192 3.39 -9.88 -0.19
C GLY A 192 3.48 -10.13 -1.71
N ALA A 193 3.85 -9.15 -2.54
CA ALA A 193 4.06 -9.38 -3.98
C ALA A 193 5.35 -10.16 -4.29
N GLY A 194 6.27 -10.33 -3.32
CA GLY A 194 7.54 -11.06 -3.50
C GLY A 194 8.80 -10.19 -3.65
N LYS A 195 8.70 -8.87 -3.58
CA LYS A 195 9.82 -7.94 -3.83
C LYS A 195 11.08 -8.20 -2.98
N SER A 196 10.94 -8.40 -1.67
CA SER A 196 12.08 -8.74 -0.80
C SER A 196 12.72 -10.07 -1.21
N SER A 197 11.90 -11.09 -1.45
CA SER A 197 12.37 -12.40 -1.92
C SER A 197 13.00 -12.33 -3.32
N PHE A 198 12.63 -11.34 -4.14
CA PHE A 198 13.31 -11.07 -5.40
C PHE A 198 14.72 -10.50 -5.18
N LEU A 199 14.94 -9.62 -4.20
CA LEU A 199 16.29 -9.16 -3.87
C LEU A 199 17.17 -10.31 -3.38
N GLU A 200 16.62 -11.20 -2.55
CA GLU A 200 17.32 -12.43 -2.11
C GLU A 200 17.66 -13.33 -3.30
N TYR A 201 16.73 -13.47 -4.25
CA TYR A 201 16.96 -14.19 -5.51
C TYR A 201 18.12 -13.57 -6.30
N LEU A 202 18.12 -12.26 -6.52
CA LEU A 202 19.20 -11.56 -7.24
C LEU A 202 20.54 -11.68 -6.51
N TYR A 203 20.53 -11.59 -5.19
CA TYR A 203 21.71 -11.73 -4.35
C TYR A 203 22.35 -13.11 -4.55
N ILE A 204 21.56 -14.17 -4.41
CA ILE A 204 22.04 -15.54 -4.58
C ILE A 204 22.50 -15.79 -6.02
N ARG A 205 21.78 -15.25 -7.02
CA ARG A 205 22.18 -15.32 -8.43
C ARG A 205 23.54 -14.68 -8.67
N SER A 206 23.80 -13.52 -8.08
CA SER A 206 25.08 -12.81 -8.18
C SER A 206 26.21 -13.66 -7.59
N LEU A 207 25.99 -14.26 -6.41
CA LEU A 207 26.96 -15.16 -5.77
C LEU A 207 27.25 -16.40 -6.64
N CYS A 208 26.24 -17.05 -7.19
CA CYS A 208 26.42 -18.21 -8.08
C CYS A 208 27.20 -17.86 -9.35
N ASN A 209 27.04 -16.64 -9.86
CA ASN A 209 27.78 -16.15 -11.03
C ASN A 209 29.18 -15.60 -10.68
N LYS A 210 29.57 -15.63 -9.39
CA LYS A 210 30.80 -14.99 -8.89
C LYS A 210 30.88 -13.49 -9.19
N GLU A 211 29.74 -12.82 -9.20
CA GLU A 211 29.65 -11.37 -9.37
C GLU A 211 29.79 -10.67 -8.01
N ASP A 212 30.52 -9.56 -8.00
CA ASP A 212 30.56 -8.66 -6.86
C ASP A 212 29.15 -8.09 -6.60
N VAL A 213 28.71 -8.13 -5.34
CA VAL A 213 27.38 -7.66 -4.93
C VAL A 213 27.40 -7.08 -3.54
N VAL A 214 26.69 -5.96 -3.34
CA VAL A 214 26.47 -5.36 -2.04
C VAL A 214 25.01 -5.58 -1.65
N TYR A 215 24.73 -6.05 -0.45
CA TYR A 215 23.37 -6.20 0.06
C TYR A 215 23.19 -5.44 1.37
N PHE A 216 22.26 -4.49 1.37
CA PHE A 216 21.88 -3.71 2.53
C PHE A 216 20.50 -4.12 3.05
N PHE A 217 20.45 -4.55 4.31
CA PHE A 217 19.23 -4.99 4.99
C PHE A 217 19.29 -4.60 6.48
N ASP A 218 18.23 -3.95 6.97
CA ASP A 218 18.05 -3.56 8.38
C ASP A 218 19.28 -2.92 9.05
N GLY A 219 19.98 -2.04 8.33
CA GLY A 219 21.15 -1.34 8.87
C GLY A 219 22.46 -2.13 8.80
N ILE A 220 22.43 -3.36 8.30
CA ILE A 220 23.59 -4.22 8.03
C ILE A 220 23.92 -4.14 6.54
N ILE A 221 25.22 -4.06 6.23
CA ILE A 221 25.76 -4.09 4.86
C ILE A 221 26.60 -5.35 4.73
N ALA A 222 26.25 -6.19 3.77
CA ALA A 222 27.05 -7.31 3.30
C ALA A 222 27.71 -6.93 1.96
N ILE A 223 29.00 -7.16 1.80
CA ILE A 223 29.78 -6.82 0.62
C ILE A 223 30.47 -8.10 0.16
N HIS A 224 30.08 -8.57 -1.01
CA HIS A 224 30.63 -9.77 -1.62
C HIS A 224 31.49 -9.37 -2.80
N THR A 225 32.68 -9.92 -2.80
CA THR A 225 33.64 -9.85 -3.90
C THR A 225 33.95 -11.27 -4.35
N GLU A 226 34.59 -11.43 -5.50
CA GLU A 226 35.06 -12.75 -5.98
C GLU A 226 35.86 -13.52 -4.91
N GLU A 227 36.68 -12.82 -4.12
CA GLU A 227 37.55 -13.45 -3.12
C GLU A 227 36.94 -13.55 -1.71
N LYS A 228 36.12 -12.56 -1.32
CA LYS A 228 35.83 -12.28 0.10
C LYS A 228 34.40 -11.77 0.34
N CYS A 229 33.91 -12.04 1.56
CA CYS A 229 32.67 -11.51 2.11
C CYS A 229 32.98 -10.59 3.30
N TYR A 230 32.35 -9.43 3.36
CA TYR A 230 32.41 -8.50 4.48
C TYR A 230 31.01 -8.21 5.00
N VAL A 231 30.86 -8.15 6.33
CA VAL A 231 29.61 -7.75 6.97
C VAL A 231 29.91 -6.65 7.96
N THR A 232 29.21 -5.52 7.86
CA THR A 232 29.40 -4.40 8.77
C THR A 232 28.09 -3.68 9.05
N ASN A 233 28.05 -2.93 10.14
CA ASN A 233 26.95 -2.01 10.39
C ASN A 233 27.11 -0.78 9.49
N SER A 234 26.01 -0.31 8.92
CA SER A 234 25.99 0.92 8.11
C SER A 234 26.58 2.15 8.80
N LYS A 235 26.46 2.27 10.12
CA LYS A 235 27.05 3.36 10.91
C LYS A 235 28.57 3.31 10.94
N SER A 236 29.15 2.14 10.72
CA SER A 236 30.60 1.92 10.75
C SER A 236 31.23 2.07 9.37
N LEU A 237 30.44 2.29 8.31
CA LEU A 237 30.94 2.38 6.95
C LEU A 237 31.36 3.82 6.59
N PRO A 238 32.63 4.06 6.19
CA PRO A 238 33.09 5.39 5.79
C PRO A 238 32.38 5.91 4.54
N LEU A 239 32.18 7.22 4.46
CA LEU A 239 31.49 7.89 3.35
C LEU A 239 32.14 7.70 1.97
N GLY A 240 33.44 7.37 1.91
CA GLY A 240 34.20 7.17 0.68
C GLY A 240 34.47 5.71 0.31
N PHE A 241 33.88 4.75 1.03
CA PHE A 241 34.24 3.33 0.88
C PHE A 241 34.04 2.80 -0.55
N PHE A 242 32.98 3.22 -1.24
CA PHE A 242 32.60 2.70 -2.55
C PHE A 242 33.08 3.55 -3.74
N GLU A 243 33.99 4.52 -3.55
CA GLU A 243 34.33 5.48 -4.62
C GLU A 243 35.32 4.97 -5.67
N VAL A 244 36.16 3.98 -5.35
CA VAL A 244 37.31 3.63 -6.20
C VAL A 244 37.13 2.29 -6.93
N ASP A 245 36.56 1.27 -6.29
CA ASP A 245 36.62 -0.12 -6.79
C ASP A 245 35.24 -0.77 -7.06
N PHE A 246 34.13 -0.03 -6.91
CA PHE A 246 32.78 -0.62 -6.98
C PHE A 246 31.92 -0.08 -8.13
N ASN A 247 32.57 0.37 -9.21
CA ASN A 247 31.88 0.92 -10.37
C ASN A 247 31.03 -0.16 -11.06
N GLY A 248 29.72 0.05 -11.13
CA GLY A 248 28.76 -0.87 -11.72
C GLY A 248 28.43 -2.08 -10.83
N VAL A 249 29.00 -2.19 -9.62
CA VAL A 249 28.63 -3.28 -8.69
C VAL A 249 27.16 -3.11 -8.28
N THR A 250 26.42 -4.22 -8.30
CA THR A 250 24.99 -4.20 -7.95
C THR A 250 24.84 -4.04 -6.43
N LEU A 251 24.09 -3.01 -6.03
CA LEU A 251 23.72 -2.74 -4.65
C LEU A 251 22.24 -3.08 -4.45
N LEU A 252 21.95 -4.13 -3.71
CA LEU A 252 20.60 -4.54 -3.34
C LEU A 252 20.20 -3.85 -2.03
N ILE A 253 19.03 -3.23 -1.99
CA ILE A 253 18.56 -2.41 -0.86
C ILE A 253 17.19 -2.92 -0.42
N GLU A 254 17.15 -3.61 0.71
CA GLU A 254 15.91 -3.87 1.42
C GLU A 254 15.77 -2.88 2.58
N TRP A 255 14.96 -1.85 2.34
CA TRP A 255 14.79 -0.77 3.31
C TRP A 255 13.31 -0.48 3.54
N ASN A 256 12.84 -0.87 4.73
CA ASN A 256 11.45 -0.72 5.13
C ASN A 256 11.19 0.52 6.01
N ARG A 257 12.22 1.33 6.28
CA ARG A 257 12.10 2.53 7.14
C ARG A 257 11.83 3.77 6.28
N LEU A 258 11.24 4.80 6.91
CA LEU A 258 10.97 6.11 6.29
C LEU A 258 12.20 7.03 6.22
N ALA A 259 13.38 6.55 6.58
CA ALA A 259 14.62 7.31 6.48
C ALA A 259 15.32 7.01 5.15
N ASP A 260 16.30 7.82 4.75
CA ASP A 260 17.14 7.47 3.60
C ASP A 260 18.09 6.32 3.94
N PRO A 261 18.50 5.51 2.95
CA PRO A 261 19.61 4.59 3.14
C PRO A 261 20.88 5.35 3.54
N PRO A 262 21.86 4.66 4.18
CA PRO A 262 23.12 5.26 4.58
C PRO A 262 23.78 6.03 3.43
N ALA A 263 24.19 7.28 3.69
CA ALA A 263 24.78 8.15 2.67
C ALA A 263 25.98 7.52 1.94
N ALA A 264 26.74 6.65 2.61
CA ALA A 264 27.83 5.90 1.99
C ALA A 264 27.39 5.03 0.80
N LEU A 265 26.12 4.62 0.73
CA LEU A 265 25.56 3.78 -0.34
C LEU A 265 24.90 4.58 -1.47
N VAL A 266 24.35 5.75 -1.14
CA VAL A 266 23.44 6.49 -2.02
C VAL A 266 23.93 7.88 -2.42
N ARG A 267 25.05 8.36 -1.87
CA ARG A 267 25.61 9.68 -2.19
C ARG A 267 26.02 9.78 -3.65
N LYS A 268 25.79 10.97 -4.23
CA LYS A 268 26.31 11.36 -5.55
C LYS A 268 27.83 11.11 -5.65
N GLY A 269 28.25 10.39 -6.69
CA GLY A 269 29.64 10.00 -6.92
C GLY A 269 29.95 8.54 -6.58
N VAL A 270 29.13 7.89 -5.73
CA VAL A 270 29.16 6.43 -5.57
C VAL A 270 28.63 5.81 -6.86
N ARG A 271 29.40 4.90 -7.47
CA ARG A 271 29.06 4.30 -8.76
C ARG A 271 28.47 2.89 -8.63
N LEU A 272 27.75 2.62 -7.55
CA LEU A 272 26.97 1.39 -7.40
C LEU A 272 25.69 1.47 -8.23
N PHE A 273 25.29 0.35 -8.84
CA PHE A 273 23.99 0.23 -9.48
C PHE A 273 22.95 -0.22 -8.45
N ALA A 274 22.10 0.69 -7.99
CA ALA A 274 21.19 0.41 -6.88
C ALA A 274 19.92 -0.31 -7.34
N VAL A 275 19.49 -1.34 -6.62
CA VAL A 275 18.21 -2.04 -6.80
C VAL A 275 17.50 -2.06 -5.46
N GLN A 276 16.51 -1.19 -5.27
CA GLN A 276 15.72 -1.13 -4.04
C GLN A 276 14.39 -1.84 -4.20
N ALA A 277 13.95 -2.59 -3.19
CA ALA A 277 12.57 -3.06 -3.08
C ALA A 277 11.82 -2.28 -2.00
N THR A 278 10.66 -1.69 -2.33
CA THR A 278 9.85 -0.95 -1.36
C THR A 278 8.37 -0.89 -1.72
N SER A 279 7.52 -0.54 -0.76
CA SER A 279 6.11 -0.21 -1.03
C SER A 279 6.02 1.06 -1.89
N PRO A 280 4.95 1.26 -2.69
CA PRO A 280 4.84 2.39 -3.61
C PRO A 280 4.76 3.79 -2.95
N ARG A 281 4.96 3.90 -1.63
CA ARG A 281 5.04 5.17 -0.90
C ARG A 281 6.29 5.95 -1.27
N GLU A 282 6.11 7.05 -1.99
CA GLU A 282 7.15 7.94 -2.52
C GLU A 282 8.23 8.30 -1.48
N GLU A 283 7.81 8.62 -0.25
CA GLU A 283 8.70 8.92 0.89
C GLU A 283 9.80 7.88 1.14
N ARG A 284 9.61 6.62 0.71
CA ARG A 284 10.58 5.53 0.92
C ARG A 284 11.65 5.43 -0.17
N TYR A 285 11.51 6.18 -1.26
CA TYR A 285 12.43 6.12 -2.40
C TYR A 285 12.72 7.49 -3.03
N ARG A 286 12.40 8.60 -2.35
CA ARG A 286 12.76 9.96 -2.81
C ARG A 286 14.24 10.15 -3.09
N TRP A 287 15.13 9.47 -2.34
CA TRP A 287 16.57 9.57 -2.56
C TRP A 287 17.00 9.13 -3.97
N ILE A 288 16.16 8.35 -4.67
CA ILE A 288 16.49 7.78 -5.97
C ILE A 288 16.23 8.75 -7.13
N GLU A 289 15.43 9.80 -6.94
CA GLU A 289 15.33 10.92 -7.89
C GLU A 289 16.69 11.54 -8.21
N GLN A 290 17.66 11.40 -7.28
CA GLN A 290 19.03 11.89 -7.43
C GLN A 290 19.91 11.00 -8.33
N ARG A 291 19.45 9.82 -8.78
CA ARG A 291 20.25 8.77 -9.43
C ARG A 291 19.69 8.25 -10.76
N LEU A 292 18.92 9.05 -11.50
CA LEU A 292 18.36 8.68 -12.81
C LEU A 292 17.72 7.27 -12.82
N SER A 293 17.03 6.90 -11.73
CA SER A 293 16.50 5.54 -11.60
C SER A 293 15.24 5.30 -12.40
N VAL A 294 14.96 4.02 -12.60
CA VAL A 294 13.74 3.54 -13.22
C VAL A 294 12.85 2.90 -12.17
N GLU A 295 11.60 3.34 -12.09
CA GLU A 295 10.59 2.70 -11.23
C GLU A 295 9.97 1.52 -11.97
N VAL A 296 10.02 0.34 -11.36
CA VAL A 296 9.51 -0.90 -11.93
C VAL A 296 8.47 -1.47 -10.98
N VAL A 297 7.21 -1.54 -11.43
CA VAL A 297 6.10 -2.04 -10.62
C VAL A 297 5.96 -3.53 -10.92
N VAL A 298 6.09 -4.36 -9.89
CA VAL A 298 5.99 -5.81 -10.07
C VAL A 298 4.54 -6.26 -10.14
N ASP A 299 4.32 -7.27 -10.99
CA ASP A 299 3.04 -7.95 -11.07
C ASP A 299 2.69 -8.65 -9.76
N LEU A 300 1.39 -8.83 -9.54
CA LEU A 300 0.90 -9.66 -8.45
C LEU A 300 1.20 -11.14 -8.75
N PRO A 301 1.47 -11.98 -7.72
CA PRO A 301 1.76 -13.38 -7.92
C PRO A 301 0.64 -14.14 -8.65
N SER A 302 1.02 -15.04 -9.55
CA SER A 302 0.09 -15.91 -10.27
C SER A 302 -0.50 -16.99 -9.36
N ASN A 303 -1.61 -17.64 -9.75
CA ASN A 303 -2.18 -18.75 -8.96
C ASN A 303 -1.16 -19.89 -8.79
N GLU A 304 -0.38 -20.19 -9.83
CA GLU A 304 0.69 -21.19 -9.77
C GLU A 304 1.79 -20.82 -8.78
N ASP A 305 2.08 -19.52 -8.62
CA ASP A 305 3.00 -19.06 -7.58
C ASP A 305 2.43 -19.33 -6.18
N PHE A 306 1.14 -19.06 -5.95
CA PHE A 306 0.49 -19.37 -4.67
C PHE A 306 0.50 -20.88 -4.36
N TYR A 307 0.17 -21.74 -5.34
CA TYR A 307 0.17 -23.20 -5.11
C TYR A 307 1.55 -23.74 -4.78
N LYS A 308 2.61 -23.14 -5.32
CA LYS A 308 4.00 -23.50 -4.97
C LYS A 308 4.35 -23.07 -3.55
N ILE A 309 3.94 -21.86 -3.15
CA ILE A 309 4.28 -21.27 -1.85
C ILE A 309 3.48 -21.90 -0.71
N LEU A 310 2.25 -22.33 -0.99
CA LEU A 310 1.29 -22.84 0.00
C LEU A 310 0.94 -24.32 -0.25
N PRO A 311 1.95 -25.23 -0.30
CA PRO A 311 1.75 -26.62 -0.72
C PRO A 311 0.90 -27.44 0.26
N THR A 312 0.76 -26.97 1.50
CA THR A 312 -0.03 -27.62 2.55
C THR A 312 -1.53 -27.36 2.44
N HIS A 313 -1.96 -26.46 1.55
CA HIS A 313 -3.35 -26.11 1.35
C HIS A 313 -3.85 -26.61 0.00
N THR A 314 -5.13 -26.97 -0.08
CA THR A 314 -5.77 -27.37 -1.34
C THR A 314 -5.87 -26.17 -2.28
N ARG A 315 -5.82 -26.41 -3.59
CA ARG A 315 -5.97 -25.33 -4.60
C ARG A 315 -7.28 -24.55 -4.41
N ALA A 316 -8.38 -25.26 -4.16
CA ALA A 316 -9.68 -24.64 -3.90
C ALA A 316 -9.66 -23.67 -2.70
N ASN A 317 -8.99 -24.02 -1.60
CA ASN A 317 -8.88 -23.12 -0.45
C ASN A 317 -8.04 -21.88 -0.77
N VAL A 318 -6.95 -22.07 -1.53
CA VAL A 318 -6.09 -20.96 -1.99
C VAL A 318 -6.87 -20.04 -2.94
N ASP A 319 -7.62 -20.58 -3.89
CA ASP A 319 -8.41 -19.82 -4.86
C ASP A 319 -9.53 -19.04 -4.17
N ALA A 320 -10.25 -19.65 -3.23
CA ALA A 320 -11.26 -18.98 -2.42
C ALA A 320 -10.66 -17.82 -1.62
N ALA A 321 -9.48 -18.03 -1.01
CA ALA A 321 -8.78 -16.98 -0.28
C ALA A 321 -8.34 -15.85 -1.22
N ILE A 322 -7.81 -16.15 -2.42
CA ILE A 322 -7.42 -15.14 -3.42
C ILE A 322 -8.64 -14.33 -3.88
N ALA A 323 -9.76 -15.00 -4.16
CA ALA A 323 -11.00 -14.34 -4.57
C ALA A 323 -11.52 -13.37 -3.49
N LYS A 324 -11.37 -13.73 -2.20
CA LYS A 324 -11.82 -12.90 -1.07
C LYS A 324 -10.81 -11.80 -0.72
N TRP A 325 -9.52 -12.10 -0.62
CA TRP A 325 -8.49 -11.23 -0.02
C TRP A 325 -7.51 -10.61 -1.03
N GLY A 326 -7.61 -11.00 -2.30
CA GLY A 326 -6.72 -10.62 -3.39
C GLY A 326 -5.36 -11.31 -3.34
N ARG A 327 -4.43 -10.86 -4.20
CA ARG A 327 -3.15 -11.54 -4.46
C ARG A 327 -2.01 -11.03 -3.57
N ASP A 328 -2.18 -11.07 -2.25
CA ASP A 328 -1.11 -10.78 -1.27
C ASP A 328 -0.72 -12.06 -0.54
N ILE A 329 0.50 -12.58 -0.81
CA ILE A 329 1.00 -13.84 -0.23
C ILE A 329 0.88 -13.85 1.31
N ARG A 330 1.17 -12.73 1.97
CA ARG A 330 1.15 -12.65 3.44
C ARG A 330 -0.29 -12.71 3.96
N LYS A 331 -1.23 -12.03 3.30
CA LYS A 331 -2.65 -12.08 3.69
C LYS A 331 -3.23 -13.47 3.45
N ILE A 332 -2.97 -14.06 2.29
CA ILE A 332 -3.50 -15.39 1.96
C ILE A 332 -2.97 -16.43 2.93
N GLN A 333 -1.67 -16.42 3.21
CA GLN A 333 -1.09 -17.30 4.21
C GLN A 333 -1.77 -17.09 5.58
N LYS A 334 -1.91 -15.84 6.04
CA LYS A 334 -2.57 -15.52 7.31
C LYS A 334 -4.04 -15.98 7.36
N ALA A 335 -4.79 -15.80 6.27
CA ALA A 335 -6.19 -16.24 6.17
C ALA A 335 -6.30 -17.76 6.35
N LEU A 336 -5.38 -18.50 5.72
CA LEU A 336 -5.37 -19.96 5.72
C LEU A 336 -4.80 -20.56 7.02
N THR A 337 -3.89 -19.87 7.71
CA THR A 337 -3.26 -20.37 8.95
C THR A 337 -3.98 -19.91 10.21
N ASP A 338 -4.34 -18.63 10.29
CA ASP A 338 -4.85 -17.98 11.51
C ASP A 338 -6.37 -17.79 11.46
N GLY A 339 -6.99 -18.10 10.32
CA GLY A 339 -8.39 -17.83 10.03
C GLY A 339 -8.64 -16.41 9.52
N GLU A 340 -9.86 -16.21 9.00
CA GLU A 340 -10.23 -14.99 8.29
C GLU A 340 -10.53 -13.79 9.20
N GLY A 341 -10.93 -14.04 10.45
CA GLY A 341 -11.43 -12.98 11.35
C GLY A 341 -10.43 -11.86 11.63
N SER A 342 -9.11 -12.15 11.66
CA SER A 342 -8.10 -11.10 11.86
C SER A 342 -7.98 -10.17 10.64
N LEU A 343 -8.20 -10.69 9.43
CA LEU A 343 -8.17 -9.91 8.20
C LEU A 343 -9.45 -9.10 8.03
N GLU A 344 -10.61 -9.67 8.36
CA GLU A 344 -11.89 -8.96 8.40
C GLU A 344 -11.80 -7.75 9.33
N ASN A 345 -11.27 -7.93 10.54
CA ASN A 345 -11.05 -6.83 11.48
C ASN A 345 -10.05 -5.78 10.93
N THR A 346 -9.00 -6.21 10.23
CA THR A 346 -8.03 -5.29 9.61
C THR A 346 -8.67 -4.45 8.51
N VAL A 347 -9.49 -5.07 7.66
CA VAL A 347 -10.24 -4.38 6.60
C VAL A 347 -11.26 -3.43 7.19
N LYS A 348 -12.04 -3.88 8.17
CA LYS A 348 -13.01 -3.03 8.89
C LYS A 348 -12.34 -1.82 9.51
N THR A 349 -11.25 -2.02 10.25
CA THR A 349 -10.48 -0.93 10.86
C THR A 349 -9.92 0.04 9.82
N ALA A 350 -9.51 -0.46 8.64
CA ALA A 350 -9.02 0.40 7.57
C ALA A 350 -10.15 1.24 6.96
N LEU A 351 -11.34 0.66 6.78
CA LEU A 351 -12.53 1.36 6.29
C LEU A 351 -13.06 2.39 7.30
N ASP A 352 -13.08 2.04 8.59
CA ASP A 352 -13.53 2.93 9.68
C ASP A 352 -12.65 4.18 9.83
N ARG A 353 -11.39 4.13 9.34
CA ARG A 353 -10.45 5.26 9.32
C ARG A 353 -10.59 6.15 8.09
N MET A 354 -11.34 5.74 7.07
CA MET A 354 -11.51 6.51 5.84
C MET A 354 -12.53 7.63 6.06
N THR A 355 -12.20 8.82 5.57
CA THR A 355 -13.15 9.93 5.47
C THR A 355 -14.07 9.74 4.26
N LEU A 356 -15.18 10.49 4.19
CA LEU A 356 -16.04 10.46 3.00
C LEU A 356 -15.30 10.91 1.74
N ASP A 357 -14.37 11.86 1.88
CA ASP A 357 -13.56 12.36 0.77
C ASP A 357 -12.60 11.27 0.27
N ASP A 358 -11.98 10.52 1.17
CA ASP A 358 -11.15 9.35 0.83
C ASP A 358 -11.94 8.32 0.01
N LEU A 359 -13.16 8.00 0.46
CA LEU A 359 -14.05 7.08 -0.23
C LEU A 359 -14.43 7.62 -1.63
N HIS A 360 -14.63 8.93 -1.75
CA HIS A 360 -14.97 9.57 -3.02
C HIS A 360 -13.80 9.56 -4.00
N ILE A 361 -12.59 9.89 -3.53
CA ILE A 361 -11.35 9.81 -4.31
C ILE A 361 -11.16 8.38 -4.83
N LEU A 362 -11.27 7.38 -3.95
CA LEU A 362 -11.15 5.98 -4.33
C LEU A 362 -12.25 5.53 -5.29
N SER A 363 -13.46 6.06 -5.19
CA SER A 363 -14.55 5.71 -6.11
C SER A 363 -14.38 6.30 -7.52
N LYS A 364 -13.77 7.49 -7.61
CA LYS A 364 -13.63 8.24 -8.88
C LYS A 364 -12.36 7.90 -9.63
N ASN A 365 -11.24 7.82 -8.91
CA ASN A 365 -9.95 7.56 -9.52
C ASN A 365 -9.04 6.91 -8.47
N PRO A 366 -9.09 5.57 -8.34
CA PRO A 366 -8.19 4.84 -7.46
C PRO A 366 -6.71 5.18 -7.70
N SER A 367 -6.33 5.51 -8.94
CA SER A 367 -4.96 5.86 -9.34
C SER A 367 -4.51 7.26 -8.92
N ALA A 368 -5.43 8.21 -8.74
CA ALA A 368 -5.13 9.54 -8.18
C ALA A 368 -5.08 9.53 -6.64
N SER A 369 -5.30 8.36 -6.05
CA SER A 369 -5.45 8.21 -4.62
C SER A 369 -4.10 8.35 -3.92
N PRO A 370 -3.97 9.22 -2.89
CA PRO A 370 -2.73 9.35 -2.16
C PRO A 370 -2.30 7.98 -1.62
N LEU A 371 -1.01 7.67 -1.72
CA LEU A 371 -0.35 6.43 -1.29
C LEU A 371 -0.49 6.12 0.23
N CYS A 372 -1.32 6.88 0.94
CA CYS A 372 -1.64 6.75 2.36
C CYS A 372 -2.64 5.62 2.65
N PHE A 373 -3.38 5.11 1.66
CA PHE A 373 -4.34 4.05 1.90
C PHE A 373 -3.69 2.71 2.24
N SER A 374 -4.39 1.94 3.08
CA SER A 374 -3.92 0.61 3.45
C SER A 374 -3.85 -0.26 2.20
N HIS A 375 -2.68 -0.86 1.93
CA HIS A 375 -2.54 -1.97 0.98
C HIS A 375 -3.42 -3.18 1.32
N GLY A 376 -4.07 -3.15 2.49
CA GLY A 376 -5.24 -3.97 2.84
C GLY A 376 -6.35 -3.91 1.78
N LEU A 377 -6.62 -2.71 1.26
CA LEU A 377 -7.77 -2.40 0.41
C LEU A 377 -7.40 -2.23 -1.06
N ILE A 378 -6.20 -1.70 -1.34
CA ILE A 378 -5.76 -1.35 -2.69
C ILE A 378 -4.61 -2.24 -3.17
N ALA A 379 -4.74 -2.69 -4.41
CA ALA A 379 -3.70 -3.32 -5.19
C ALA A 379 -3.08 -2.34 -6.19
N THR A 380 -1.77 -2.47 -6.39
CA THR A 380 -0.97 -1.66 -7.32
C THR A 380 -0.44 -2.58 -8.40
N ALA A 381 -0.60 -2.18 -9.66
CA ALA A 381 -0.01 -2.84 -10.82
C ALA A 381 0.62 -1.80 -11.75
N ALA A 382 1.48 -2.27 -12.65
CA ALA A 382 1.97 -1.46 -13.75
C ALA A 382 0.84 -1.29 -14.78
N GLN A 383 0.59 -0.06 -15.22
CA GLN A 383 -0.05 0.15 -16.52
C GLN A 383 1.01 -0.12 -17.58
N THR A 384 0.80 -1.17 -18.38
CA THR A 384 1.62 -1.40 -19.57
C THR A 384 1.42 -0.25 -20.55
N LEU A 385 2.22 0.81 -20.41
CA LEU A 385 2.60 1.62 -21.55
C LEU A 385 3.30 0.69 -22.54
N ASP A 386 3.05 0.92 -23.83
CA ASP A 386 3.62 0.17 -24.94
C ASP A 386 5.08 -0.22 -24.63
N ARG A 387 5.35 -1.53 -24.46
CA ARG A 387 6.59 -2.11 -23.90
C ARG A 387 7.86 -1.82 -24.73
N SER A 388 7.76 -0.91 -25.69
CA SER A 388 8.82 -0.44 -26.56
C SER A 388 10.06 0.10 -25.82
N CYS A 389 9.92 0.62 -24.60
CA CYS A 389 11.03 1.18 -23.83
C CYS A 389 11.18 0.55 -22.43
N PRO A 390 11.96 -0.53 -22.27
CA PRO A 390 12.15 -1.20 -20.96
C PRO A 390 12.87 -0.35 -19.91
N THR A 391 13.43 0.79 -20.33
CA THR A 391 14.20 1.73 -19.51
C THR A 391 13.37 2.87 -18.93
N ASP A 392 12.09 2.94 -19.28
CA ASP A 392 11.18 3.95 -18.74
C ASP A 392 10.52 3.42 -17.46
N SER A 393 10.18 4.37 -16.58
CA SER A 393 9.44 4.08 -15.36
C SER A 393 8.03 3.62 -15.68
N ASP A 394 7.56 2.61 -14.96
CA ASP A 394 6.18 2.15 -15.07
C ASP A 394 5.20 3.19 -14.53
N ILE A 395 4.05 3.34 -15.18
CA ILE A 395 2.93 4.07 -14.58
C ILE A 395 2.25 3.17 -13.56
N MET A 396 2.18 3.62 -12.31
CA MET A 396 1.42 2.93 -11.26
C MET A 396 -0.08 3.14 -11.47
N VAL A 397 -0.82 2.03 -11.49
CA VAL A 397 -2.29 2.03 -11.42
C VAL A 397 -2.73 1.31 -10.16
N HIS A 398 -3.75 1.86 -9.53
CA HIS A 398 -4.32 1.34 -8.30
C HIS A 398 -5.72 0.79 -8.56
N PHE A 399 -6.10 -0.27 -7.85
CA PHE A 399 -7.43 -0.86 -7.94
C PHE A 399 -7.83 -1.50 -6.62
N ILE A 400 -9.12 -1.74 -6.40
CA ILE A 400 -9.59 -2.43 -5.20
C ILE A 400 -9.14 -3.90 -5.27
N THR A 401 -8.54 -4.38 -4.18
CA THR A 401 -7.78 -5.65 -4.13
C THR A 401 -8.59 -6.88 -4.53
N SER A 402 -9.91 -6.89 -4.28
CA SER A 402 -10.79 -7.99 -4.67
C SER A 402 -12.26 -7.52 -4.77
N PRO A 403 -13.14 -8.30 -5.43
CA PRO A 403 -14.59 -8.04 -5.46
C PRO A 403 -15.22 -8.03 -4.07
N TYR A 404 -14.78 -8.91 -3.16
CA TYR A 404 -15.26 -8.93 -1.78
C TYR A 404 -14.94 -7.62 -1.06
N ILE A 405 -13.70 -7.14 -1.15
CA ILE A 405 -13.29 -5.86 -0.55
C ILE A 405 -14.06 -4.69 -1.18
N CYS A 406 -14.30 -4.73 -2.50
CA CYS A 406 -15.13 -3.73 -3.18
C CYS A 406 -16.54 -3.70 -2.61
N ARG A 407 -17.18 -4.86 -2.39
CA ARG A 407 -18.50 -4.93 -1.76
C ARG A 407 -18.49 -4.36 -0.34
N THR A 408 -17.52 -4.74 0.49
CA THR A 408 -17.40 -4.21 1.86
C THR A 408 -17.18 -2.69 1.86
N PHE A 409 -16.37 -2.18 0.93
CA PHE A 409 -16.14 -0.75 0.73
C PHE A 409 -17.41 -0.02 0.31
N LEU A 410 -18.17 -0.55 -0.66
CA LEU A 410 -19.45 0.03 -1.09
C LEU A 410 -20.49 0.01 0.04
N GLN A 411 -20.54 -1.06 0.83
CA GLN A 411 -21.41 -1.14 2.01
C GLN A 411 -21.05 -0.07 3.05
N ALA A 412 -19.76 0.17 3.29
CA ALA A 412 -19.29 1.23 4.17
C ALA A 412 -19.71 2.63 3.65
N ILE A 413 -19.58 2.89 2.35
CA ILE A 413 -20.05 4.14 1.73
C ILE A 413 -21.55 4.34 1.94
N VAL A 414 -22.35 3.30 1.67
CA VAL A 414 -23.80 3.34 1.84
C VAL A 414 -24.16 3.65 3.28
N LEU A 415 -23.51 2.98 4.25
CA LEU A 415 -23.74 3.22 5.67
C LEU A 415 -23.38 4.65 6.09
N ILE A 416 -22.24 5.18 5.65
CA ILE A 416 -21.82 6.55 5.97
C ILE A 416 -22.77 7.57 5.37
N LYS A 417 -23.16 7.41 4.10
CA LYS A 417 -24.12 8.31 3.44
C LYS A 417 -25.47 8.29 4.16
N LYS A 418 -25.90 7.13 4.61
CA LYS A 418 -27.13 6.94 5.37
C LYS A 418 -27.10 7.65 6.72
N VAL A 419 -26.04 7.45 7.52
CA VAL A 419 -25.85 8.17 8.79
C VAL A 419 -25.86 9.69 8.57
N LYS A 420 -25.15 10.19 7.55
CA LYS A 420 -25.16 11.62 7.22
C LYS A 420 -26.53 12.14 6.78
N LEU A 421 -27.30 11.34 6.04
CA LEU A 421 -28.65 11.71 5.62
C LEU A 421 -29.60 11.80 6.83
N GLU A 422 -29.45 10.89 7.79
CA GLU A 422 -30.19 10.93 9.05
C GLU A 422 -29.80 12.15 9.89
N GLU A 423 -28.51 12.42 10.09
CA GLU A 423 -28.02 13.61 10.79
C GLU A 423 -28.55 14.89 10.12
N PHE A 424 -28.50 14.96 8.79
CA PHE A 424 -29.05 16.07 8.03
C PHE A 424 -30.56 16.20 8.25
N PHE A 425 -31.31 15.11 8.21
CA PHE A 425 -32.73 15.12 8.51
C PHE A 425 -33.03 15.67 9.92
N PHE A 426 -32.25 15.28 10.93
CA PHE A 426 -32.39 15.78 12.29
C PHE A 426 -32.09 17.28 12.38
N MET A 427 -31.04 17.77 11.73
CA MET A 427 -30.73 19.20 11.66
C MET A 427 -31.89 20.01 11.04
N LEU A 428 -32.55 19.47 10.01
CA LEU A 428 -33.73 20.09 9.40
C LEU A 428 -34.96 20.14 10.33
N ARG A 429 -34.98 19.38 11.44
CA ARG A 429 -36.06 19.49 12.44
C ARG A 429 -35.94 20.74 13.29
N CYS A 430 -34.74 21.31 13.42
CA CYS A 430 -34.48 22.49 14.25
C CYS A 430 -35.04 23.79 13.64
N ASP A 431 -35.31 23.83 12.34
CA ASP A 431 -35.85 25.00 11.66
C ASP A 431 -37.14 24.68 10.89
N THR A 432 -38.22 25.35 11.28
CA THR A 432 -39.52 25.20 10.63
C THR A 432 -39.58 25.73 9.20
N SER A 433 -38.71 26.67 8.84
CA SER A 433 -38.61 27.24 7.48
C SER A 433 -38.11 26.21 6.45
N LEU A 434 -37.43 25.15 6.91
CA LEU A 434 -36.87 24.09 6.08
C LEU A 434 -37.82 22.89 5.89
N GLY A 435 -39.11 23.06 6.18
CA GLY A 435 -40.11 21.99 6.13
C GLY A 435 -40.20 21.27 4.78
N ALA A 436 -40.02 21.99 3.66
CA ALA A 436 -40.01 21.42 2.31
C ALA A 436 -38.81 20.48 2.09
N THR A 437 -37.59 20.94 2.41
CA THR A 437 -36.36 20.13 2.34
C THR A 437 -36.45 18.90 3.25
N ARG A 438 -37.02 19.07 4.44
CA ARG A 438 -37.25 17.97 5.38
C ARG A 438 -38.19 16.91 4.81
N GLY A 439 -39.21 17.33 4.06
CA GLY A 439 -40.13 16.44 3.35
C GLY A 439 -39.40 15.58 2.33
N ILE A 440 -38.60 16.20 1.46
CA ILE A 440 -37.81 15.52 0.42
C ILE A 440 -36.85 14.49 1.03
N VAL A 441 -36.15 14.85 2.10
CA VAL A 441 -35.22 13.92 2.78
C VAL A 441 -35.98 12.75 3.41
N PHE A 442 -37.11 13.01 4.07
CA PHE A 442 -37.93 11.96 4.69
C PHE A 442 -38.51 11.01 3.65
N GLU A 443 -38.99 11.52 2.52
CA GLU A 443 -39.53 10.71 1.42
C GLU A 443 -38.49 9.68 0.94
N ASN A 444 -37.25 10.11 0.71
CA ASN A 444 -36.15 9.22 0.33
C ASN A 444 -35.87 8.15 1.39
N LEU A 445 -35.83 8.55 2.67
CA LEU A 445 -35.68 7.61 3.79
C LEU A 445 -36.84 6.62 3.85
N ALA A 446 -38.07 7.07 3.64
CA ALA A 446 -39.26 6.23 3.65
C ALA A 446 -39.26 5.20 2.52
N HIS A 447 -38.89 5.58 1.30
CA HIS A 447 -38.71 4.63 0.20
C HIS A 447 -37.69 3.55 0.55
N GLU A 448 -36.52 3.95 1.05
CA GLU A 448 -35.47 3.01 1.45
C GLU A 448 -35.95 2.04 2.53
N ALA A 449 -36.65 2.54 3.56
CA ALA A 449 -37.18 1.72 4.63
C ALA A 449 -38.15 0.65 4.08
N ILE A 450 -39.11 1.07 3.25
CA ILE A 450 -40.14 0.19 2.66
C ILE A 450 -39.51 -0.88 1.76
N ILE A 451 -38.59 -0.50 0.87
CA ILE A 451 -37.90 -1.42 -0.03
C ILE A 451 -37.11 -2.47 0.77
N ASN A 452 -36.44 -2.06 1.84
CA ASN A 452 -35.62 -2.94 2.69
C ASN A 452 -36.41 -3.73 3.75
N ARG A 453 -37.75 -3.75 3.67
CA ARG A 453 -38.63 -4.53 4.55
C ARG A 453 -38.43 -4.23 6.05
N GLY A 454 -38.40 -2.94 6.38
CA GLY A 454 -38.41 -2.47 7.76
C GLY A 454 -39.53 -3.10 8.61
N LYS A 455 -39.34 -3.16 9.93
CA LYS A 455 -40.40 -3.53 10.87
C LYS A 455 -41.27 -2.31 11.10
N PHE A 456 -42.40 -2.26 10.42
CA PHE A 456 -43.31 -1.12 10.51
C PHE A 456 -44.40 -1.34 11.54
N GLU A 457 -44.77 -0.26 12.23
CA GLU A 457 -46.06 -0.19 12.92
C GLU A 457 -47.07 0.47 11.99
N VAL A 458 -48.04 -0.32 11.52
CA VAL A 458 -49.13 0.15 10.68
C VAL A 458 -50.42 0.12 11.49
N ARG A 459 -51.15 1.24 11.46
CA ARG A 459 -52.44 1.37 12.15
C ARG A 459 -53.53 1.70 11.13
N PRO A 460 -54.70 1.05 11.22
CA PRO A 460 -55.83 1.39 10.36
C PRO A 460 -56.41 2.74 10.76
N VAL A 461 -57.00 3.41 9.79
CA VAL A 461 -57.60 4.73 9.98
C VAL A 461 -59.07 4.63 9.56
N ASP A 462 -59.97 4.87 10.52
CA ASP A 462 -61.42 4.83 10.33
C ASP A 462 -61.92 6.14 9.71
N LEU A 463 -62.97 6.07 8.91
CA LEU A 463 -63.63 7.27 8.39
C LEU A 463 -64.80 7.66 9.31
N ARG A 464 -64.72 8.84 9.92
CA ARG A 464 -65.78 9.44 10.74
C ARG A 464 -66.13 10.82 10.20
N SER A 465 -67.38 11.00 9.78
CA SER A 465 -67.91 12.27 9.26
C SER A 465 -67.07 12.86 8.11
N GLY A 466 -66.56 12.02 7.19
CA GLY A 466 -65.74 12.44 6.05
C GLY A 466 -64.27 12.72 6.38
N HIS A 467 -63.85 12.56 7.64
CA HIS A 467 -62.47 12.66 8.09
C HIS A 467 -61.91 11.28 8.43
N VAL A 468 -60.64 11.06 8.11
CA VAL A 468 -59.93 9.85 8.56
C VAL A 468 -59.47 10.06 10.02
N VAL A 469 -59.70 9.10 10.90
CA VAL A 469 -59.39 9.13 12.34
C VAL A 469 -58.72 7.81 12.72
N GLU A 470 -57.63 7.85 13.48
CA GLU A 470 -56.88 6.64 13.86
C GLU A 470 -57.77 5.64 14.62
N SER A 471 -57.78 4.38 14.17
CA SER A 471 -58.50 3.29 14.85
C SER A 471 -57.59 2.63 15.88
N GLY A 472 -58.11 2.40 17.09
CA GLY A 472 -57.28 2.07 18.27
C GLY A 472 -56.63 0.69 18.31
N SER A 473 -56.79 -0.18 17.31
CA SER A 473 -56.21 -1.53 17.29
C SER A 473 -55.10 -1.66 16.24
N LYS A 474 -53.94 -2.20 16.65
CA LYS A 474 -52.80 -2.49 15.76
C LYS A 474 -53.20 -3.51 14.70
N PHE A 475 -52.84 -3.29 13.44
CA PHE A 475 -53.23 -4.15 12.33
C PHE A 475 -52.00 -4.82 11.69
N ASN A 476 -51.86 -6.13 11.91
CA ASN A 476 -50.67 -6.90 11.49
C ASN A 476 -50.70 -7.38 10.03
N SER A 477 -51.80 -7.23 9.28
CA SER A 477 -51.89 -7.81 7.92
C SER A 477 -51.08 -7.04 6.88
N LEU A 478 -50.99 -5.71 6.96
CA LEU A 478 -50.19 -4.91 6.02
C LEU A 478 -48.68 -5.13 6.21
N THR A 479 -48.26 -5.42 7.44
CA THR A 479 -46.85 -5.77 7.75
C THR A 479 -46.44 -7.12 7.19
N ASN A 480 -47.36 -8.07 7.03
CA ASN A 480 -47.05 -9.36 6.40
C ASN A 480 -46.88 -9.20 4.88
N LEU A 481 -47.75 -8.39 4.26
CA LEU A 481 -47.66 -8.11 2.82
C LEU A 481 -46.33 -7.42 2.44
N LEU A 482 -45.87 -6.47 3.26
CA LEU A 482 -44.56 -5.81 3.06
C LEU A 482 -43.37 -6.75 3.29
N ARG A 483 -43.56 -7.91 3.94
CA ARG A 483 -42.50 -8.89 4.22
C ARG A 483 -42.39 -9.98 3.16
N GLU A 484 -43.47 -10.29 2.45
CA GLU A 484 -43.57 -11.46 1.57
C GLU A 484 -42.91 -11.28 0.19
N SER A 485 -42.64 -10.04 -0.25
CA SER A 485 -42.17 -9.77 -1.62
C SER A 485 -40.76 -9.19 -1.67
N ASP A 486 -39.92 -9.73 -2.57
CA ASP A 486 -38.68 -9.07 -3.02
C ASP A 486 -39.05 -7.83 -3.84
N LEU A 487 -39.07 -6.67 -3.17
CA LEU A 487 -39.40 -5.40 -3.80
C LEU A 487 -38.19 -4.84 -4.54
N SER A 488 -38.29 -4.79 -5.87
CA SER A 488 -37.35 -4.07 -6.72
C SER A 488 -37.87 -2.64 -6.98
N PRO A 489 -37.10 -1.59 -6.67
CA PRO A 489 -37.53 -0.23 -7.00
C PRO A 489 -37.55 -0.03 -8.51
N SER A 490 -38.59 0.61 -9.03
CA SER A 490 -38.77 0.94 -10.43
C SER A 490 -39.23 2.39 -10.57
N LEU A 491 -38.44 3.20 -11.27
CA LEU A 491 -38.80 4.58 -11.60
C LEU A 491 -39.74 4.59 -12.80
N TYR A 492 -40.78 5.40 -12.76
CA TYR A 492 -41.72 5.55 -13.88
C TYR A 492 -42.13 7.01 -14.07
N SER A 493 -42.62 7.35 -15.26
CA SER A 493 -43.18 8.68 -15.57
C SER A 493 -44.68 8.59 -15.82
N GLN A 494 -45.37 9.73 -15.86
CA GLN A 494 -46.77 9.84 -16.26
C GLN A 494 -47.04 9.26 -17.66
N HIS A 495 -46.01 9.17 -18.52
CA HIS A 495 -46.10 8.59 -19.86
C HIS A 495 -45.91 7.07 -19.88
N THR A 496 -45.41 6.48 -18.80
CA THR A 496 -45.26 5.02 -18.66
C THR A 496 -46.62 4.34 -18.70
N ARG A 497 -46.76 3.35 -19.59
CA ARG A 497 -48.03 2.64 -19.81
C ARG A 497 -48.46 1.94 -18.53
N VAL A 498 -49.77 1.88 -18.28
CA VAL A 498 -50.34 1.24 -17.08
C VAL A 498 -49.88 -0.21 -16.92
N ALA A 499 -49.79 -0.97 -18.01
CA ALA A 499 -49.39 -2.38 -17.98
C ALA A 499 -47.94 -2.59 -17.47
N GLU A 500 -47.07 -1.60 -17.65
CA GLU A 500 -45.66 -1.66 -17.23
C GLU A 500 -45.51 -1.42 -15.72
N THR A 501 -46.55 -0.89 -15.06
CA THR A 501 -46.54 -0.62 -13.61
C THR A 501 -47.43 -1.58 -12.83
N ARG A 502 -47.44 -2.87 -13.20
CA ARG A 502 -48.31 -3.90 -12.59
C ARG A 502 -47.59 -5.14 -12.06
N SER A 503 -46.26 -5.14 -12.04
CA SER A 503 -45.49 -6.28 -11.51
C SER A 503 -45.63 -6.36 -9.99
N PRO A 504 -45.98 -7.54 -9.42
CA PRO A 504 -46.17 -7.70 -7.98
C PRO A 504 -44.87 -7.69 -7.15
N SER A 505 -43.71 -7.67 -7.81
CA SER A 505 -42.37 -7.61 -7.18
C SER A 505 -41.69 -6.25 -7.38
N CYS A 506 -42.46 -5.24 -7.76
CA CYS A 506 -41.94 -3.91 -8.05
C CYS A 506 -42.55 -2.84 -7.14
N TYR A 507 -41.68 -1.94 -6.67
CA TYR A 507 -42.03 -0.75 -5.92
C TYR A 507 -41.85 0.47 -6.83
N TYR A 508 -42.97 1.08 -7.23
CA TYR A 508 -43.02 2.09 -8.28
C TYR A 508 -42.93 3.50 -7.71
N ILE A 509 -41.91 4.26 -8.11
CA ILE A 509 -41.66 5.64 -7.70
C ILE A 509 -41.80 6.55 -8.95
N PRO A 510 -42.71 7.54 -8.94
CA PRO A 510 -42.85 8.50 -10.02
C PRO A 510 -41.61 9.40 -10.11
N THR A 511 -41.20 9.78 -11.31
CA THR A 511 -40.11 10.74 -11.53
C THR A 511 -40.57 12.19 -11.46
N GLU A 512 -41.87 12.45 -11.54
CA GLU A 512 -42.42 13.79 -11.45
C GLU A 512 -42.46 14.31 -10.01
N SER A 513 -41.84 15.47 -9.77
CA SER A 513 -41.82 16.13 -8.46
C SER A 513 -43.16 16.73 -8.01
N ASN A 514 -44.19 16.71 -8.86
CA ASN A 514 -45.48 17.37 -8.63
C ASN A 514 -46.66 16.40 -8.54
N ASN A 515 -46.43 15.14 -8.15
CA ASN A 515 -47.51 14.19 -7.98
C ASN A 515 -48.47 14.66 -6.86
N PRO A 516 -49.76 14.90 -7.17
CA PRO A 516 -50.62 15.66 -6.27
C PRO A 516 -51.05 14.94 -4.99
N THR A 517 -50.89 13.61 -4.89
CA THR A 517 -51.55 12.82 -3.83
C THR A 517 -50.69 11.70 -3.26
N PHE A 518 -49.75 11.12 -4.00
CA PHE A 518 -48.97 9.96 -3.56
C PHE A 518 -47.54 10.06 -4.09
N ASP A 519 -46.60 9.43 -3.38
CA ASP A 519 -45.17 9.47 -3.71
C ASP A 519 -44.68 8.11 -4.21
N SER A 520 -45.39 7.02 -3.95
CA SER A 520 -45.13 5.72 -4.60
C SER A 520 -46.31 4.76 -4.49
N PHE A 521 -46.21 3.62 -5.17
CA PHE A 521 -47.13 2.51 -4.96
C PHE A 521 -46.49 1.15 -5.26
N MET A 522 -47.16 0.07 -4.88
CA MET A 522 -46.82 -1.29 -5.30
C MET A 522 -48.09 -2.13 -5.54
N VAL A 523 -47.93 -3.22 -6.26
CA VAL A 523 -48.98 -4.21 -6.51
C VAL A 523 -48.63 -5.47 -5.72
N SER A 524 -49.59 -6.08 -5.04
CA SER A 524 -49.39 -7.36 -4.35
C SER A 524 -49.85 -8.55 -5.19
N HIS A 525 -49.40 -9.75 -4.84
CA HIS A 525 -49.72 -10.99 -5.55
C HIS A 525 -51.23 -11.28 -5.68
N ASN A 526 -52.07 -10.74 -4.79
CA ASN A 526 -53.53 -10.84 -4.86
C ASN A 526 -54.20 -9.70 -5.66
N ASN A 527 -53.43 -8.96 -6.47
CA ASN A 527 -53.89 -7.81 -7.25
C ASN A 527 -54.44 -6.64 -6.41
N ARG A 528 -54.27 -6.66 -5.08
CA ARG A 528 -54.43 -5.45 -4.27
C ARG A 528 -53.25 -4.53 -4.55
N CYS A 529 -53.49 -3.24 -4.40
CA CYS A 529 -52.47 -2.24 -4.65
C CYS A 529 -52.36 -1.36 -3.42
N ILE A 530 -51.15 -0.94 -3.10
CA ILE A 530 -50.85 -0.07 -1.97
C ILE A 530 -50.23 1.20 -2.50
N ALA A 531 -50.86 2.34 -2.25
CA ALA A 531 -50.27 3.65 -2.46
C ALA A 531 -49.65 4.17 -1.16
N PHE A 532 -48.54 4.89 -1.28
CA PHE A 532 -47.85 5.53 -0.17
C PHE A 532 -47.82 7.03 -0.37
N GLN A 533 -48.13 7.78 0.69
CA GLN A 533 -47.94 9.23 0.76
C GLN A 533 -47.03 9.54 1.95
N MET A 534 -45.80 9.93 1.66
CA MET A 534 -44.75 10.27 2.60
C MET A 534 -44.85 11.73 2.98
N THR A 535 -44.85 12.03 4.28
CA THR A 535 -44.90 13.43 4.68
C THR A 535 -44.44 13.74 6.09
N VAL A 536 -43.89 14.96 6.24
CA VAL A 536 -43.48 15.57 7.52
C VAL A 536 -44.36 16.75 7.93
N GLY A 537 -45.35 17.11 7.10
CA GLY A 537 -46.27 18.22 7.37
C GLY A 537 -47.44 17.79 8.25
N ARG A 538 -47.93 18.69 9.11
CA ARG A 538 -49.09 18.42 9.98
C ARG A 538 -50.40 18.25 9.21
N ASN A 539 -50.56 18.99 8.11
CA ASN A 539 -51.77 19.03 7.30
C ASN A 539 -51.43 18.62 5.88
N HIS A 540 -52.25 17.74 5.31
CA HIS A 540 -52.17 17.32 3.91
C HIS A 540 -53.53 17.42 3.25
N THR A 541 -53.55 17.31 1.94
CA THR A 541 -54.77 17.24 1.14
C THR A 541 -54.67 16.08 0.18
N LEU A 542 -55.66 15.20 0.17
CA LEU A 542 -55.83 14.22 -0.90
C LEU A 542 -56.52 14.90 -2.08
N LYS A 543 -55.83 15.00 -3.21
CA LYS A 543 -56.40 15.58 -4.42
C LYS A 543 -57.05 14.47 -5.26
N GLU A 544 -58.28 14.71 -5.70
CA GLU A 544 -59.07 13.78 -6.52
C GLU A 544 -58.31 13.36 -7.80
N LYS A 545 -57.59 14.31 -8.42
CA LYS A 545 -56.75 14.05 -9.60
C LYS A 545 -55.74 12.93 -9.36
N GLY A 546 -55.07 12.89 -8.20
CA GLY A 546 -54.08 11.86 -7.91
C GLY A 546 -54.69 10.50 -7.60
N LEU A 547 -55.84 10.46 -6.90
CA LEU A 547 -56.58 9.22 -6.66
C LEU A 547 -57.08 8.60 -7.98
N ASN A 548 -57.55 9.44 -8.90
CA ASN A 548 -57.92 9.01 -10.25
C ASN A 548 -56.73 8.42 -11.04
N ILE A 549 -55.53 8.96 -10.87
CA ILE A 549 -54.30 8.40 -11.48
C ILE A 549 -54.01 7.01 -10.91
N LEU A 550 -54.09 6.85 -9.59
CA LEU A 550 -53.91 5.55 -8.93
C LEU A 550 -54.93 4.52 -9.43
N MET A 551 -56.22 4.86 -9.45
CA MET A 551 -57.26 3.92 -9.91
C MET A 551 -57.10 3.50 -11.38
N LYS A 552 -56.64 4.40 -12.25
CA LYS A 552 -56.30 4.03 -13.64
C LYS A 552 -55.20 2.98 -13.69
N ARG A 553 -54.22 3.04 -12.78
CA ARG A 553 -53.13 2.06 -12.69
C ARG A 553 -53.59 0.76 -12.02
N PHE A 554 -54.26 0.87 -10.88
CA PHE A 554 -54.68 -0.23 -10.03
C PHE A 554 -55.78 -1.07 -10.68
N GLY A 555 -56.70 -0.46 -11.42
CA GLY A 555 -57.90 -1.13 -11.93
C GLY A 555 -58.92 -1.36 -10.81
N LYS A 556 -59.86 -2.29 -11.03
CA LYS A 556 -60.81 -2.73 -10.00
C LYS A 556 -60.22 -3.90 -9.22
N VAL A 557 -60.42 -3.92 -7.91
CA VAL A 557 -60.08 -5.09 -7.08
C VAL A 557 -60.95 -6.28 -7.49
N VAL A 558 -60.30 -7.40 -7.78
CA VAL A 558 -60.99 -8.67 -8.05
C VAL A 558 -61.61 -9.17 -6.73
N GLY A 559 -62.93 -9.38 -6.71
CA GLY A 559 -63.65 -9.88 -5.54
C GLY A 559 -64.22 -8.82 -4.58
N GLY A 560 -64.31 -7.55 -5.01
CA GLY A 560 -65.03 -6.51 -4.27
C GLY A 560 -64.32 -5.97 -3.02
N GLY A 561 -63.02 -6.22 -2.87
CA GLY A 561 -62.19 -5.60 -1.84
C GLY A 561 -61.80 -4.17 -2.17
N LYS A 562 -61.00 -3.54 -1.29
CA LYS A 562 -60.47 -2.19 -1.46
C LYS A 562 -58.96 -2.20 -1.69
N HIS A 563 -58.47 -1.17 -2.37
CA HIS A 563 -57.03 -0.87 -2.41
C HIS A 563 -56.60 -0.24 -1.08
N GLN A 564 -55.31 -0.13 -0.84
CA GLN A 564 -54.78 0.42 0.41
C GLN A 564 -54.06 1.73 0.14
N PHE A 565 -54.25 2.70 1.03
CA PHE A 565 -53.57 3.99 0.98
C PHE A 565 -52.91 4.25 2.33
N VAL A 566 -51.58 4.36 2.31
CA VAL A 566 -50.76 4.41 3.53
C VAL A 566 -50.13 5.80 3.65
N PHE A 567 -50.49 6.53 4.69
CA PHE A 567 -49.79 7.75 5.09
C PHE A 567 -48.53 7.36 5.85
N VAL A 568 -47.37 7.68 5.28
CA VAL A 568 -46.07 7.40 5.89
C VAL A 568 -45.58 8.67 6.56
N VAL A 569 -45.39 8.64 7.88
CA VAL A 569 -45.01 9.83 8.68
C VAL A 569 -43.87 9.51 9.63
N PRO A 570 -43.06 10.51 10.04
CA PRO A 570 -42.07 10.30 11.08
C PRO A 570 -42.73 9.91 12.40
N GLN A 571 -42.15 8.96 13.13
CA GLN A 571 -42.61 8.60 14.45
C GLN A 571 -42.60 9.82 15.39
N GLY A 572 -43.68 9.97 16.16
CA GLY A 572 -43.87 11.11 17.07
C GLY A 572 -44.21 12.43 16.38
N SER A 573 -44.41 12.45 15.06
CA SER A 573 -44.95 13.64 14.39
C SER A 573 -46.45 13.78 14.65
N GLU A 574 -46.90 15.02 14.84
CA GLU A 574 -48.32 15.34 14.81
C GLU A 574 -48.80 15.29 13.35
N PHE A 575 -49.66 14.34 13.03
CA PHE A 575 -50.27 14.21 11.72
C PHE A 575 -51.78 14.36 11.82
N ARG A 576 -52.36 15.25 11.00
CA ARG A 576 -53.81 15.39 10.84
C ARG A 576 -54.21 14.81 9.51
N PHE A 577 -55.13 13.86 9.56
CA PHE A 577 -55.63 13.23 8.36
C PHE A 577 -56.39 14.22 7.47
N PRO A 578 -56.14 14.19 6.15
CA PRO A 578 -56.86 15.02 5.20
C PRO A 578 -58.35 14.64 5.16
N PRO A 579 -59.26 15.60 4.90
CA PRO A 579 -60.61 15.25 4.45
C PRO A 579 -60.52 14.50 3.11
N LEU A 580 -61.42 13.55 2.88
CA LEU A 580 -61.53 12.92 1.56
C LEU A 580 -62.04 13.97 0.54
N PRO A 581 -61.49 14.01 -0.68
CA PRO A 581 -62.11 14.79 -1.76
C PRO A 581 -63.52 14.24 -2.02
N GLY A 582 -64.41 15.07 -2.56
CA GLY A 582 -65.78 14.65 -2.87
C GLY A 582 -65.81 13.34 -3.68
N GLY A 583 -66.77 12.46 -3.35
CA GLY A 583 -66.90 11.14 -3.96
C GLY A 583 -66.88 9.99 -2.94
N SER A 584 -67.11 8.76 -3.42
CA SER A 584 -67.16 7.54 -2.60
C SER A 584 -65.79 6.86 -2.49
N TRP A 585 -64.72 7.62 -2.24
CA TRP A 585 -63.34 7.09 -2.15
C TRP A 585 -63.16 6.14 -0.96
N ASP A 586 -64.01 6.27 0.05
CA ASP A 586 -64.14 5.33 1.16
C ASP A 586 -64.56 3.93 0.72
N GLN A 587 -65.18 3.79 -0.46
CA GLN A 587 -65.56 2.49 -1.04
C GLN A 587 -64.41 1.86 -1.83
N GLU A 588 -63.43 2.65 -2.29
CA GLU A 588 -62.31 2.20 -3.14
C GLU A 588 -61.02 1.96 -2.33
N PHE A 589 -60.82 2.71 -1.24
CA PHE A 589 -59.59 2.66 -0.43
C PHE A 589 -59.85 2.35 1.05
N GLU A 590 -58.94 1.55 1.62
CA GLU A 590 -58.69 1.45 3.05
C GLU A 590 -57.49 2.33 3.40
N PHE A 591 -57.63 3.15 4.44
CA PHE A 591 -56.58 4.09 4.85
C PHE A 591 -55.81 3.56 6.05
N TYR A 592 -54.50 3.77 6.00
CA TYR A 592 -53.56 3.36 7.03
C TYR A 592 -52.59 4.49 7.34
N ILE A 593 -52.05 4.49 8.55
CA ILE A 593 -50.89 5.29 8.92
C ILE A 593 -49.74 4.36 9.28
N LEU A 594 -48.56 4.66 8.73
CA LEU A 594 -47.31 3.97 8.96
C LEU A 594 -46.34 4.98 9.58
N GLN A 595 -45.96 4.75 10.83
CA GLN A 595 -45.00 5.60 11.53
C GLN A 595 -43.60 5.02 11.39
N LEU A 596 -42.66 5.81 10.84
CA LEU A 596 -41.26 5.40 10.66
C LEU A 596 -40.36 6.00 11.74
N SER A 597 -39.60 5.15 12.44
CA SER A 597 -38.56 5.62 13.34
C SER A 597 -37.32 6.00 12.54
N VAL A 598 -37.15 7.30 12.26
CA VAL A 598 -35.93 7.84 11.65
C VAL A 598 -34.82 7.77 12.71
N GLY A 599 -33.97 6.73 12.68
CA GLY A 599 -32.85 6.51 13.61
C GLY A 599 -32.63 5.05 14.01
N ASN A 600 -33.65 4.33 14.50
CA ASN A 600 -33.50 2.93 14.94
C ASN A 600 -33.81 1.90 13.84
N ASP A 601 -34.79 2.20 12.97
CA ASP A 601 -35.24 1.27 11.93
C ASP A 601 -34.29 1.22 10.73
N PHE A 602 -33.32 2.13 10.68
CA PHE A 602 -32.46 2.33 9.52
C PHE A 602 -31.09 1.65 9.67
N LEU A 603 -30.56 1.53 10.90
CA LEU A 603 -29.28 0.87 11.18
C LEU A 603 -29.36 -0.67 11.21
N GLY A 604 -30.55 -1.24 11.43
CA GLY A 604 -30.75 -2.69 11.61
C GLY A 604 -30.73 -3.54 10.33
N TYR A 605 -30.65 -2.94 9.14
CA TYR A 605 -30.89 -3.62 7.85
C TYR A 605 -29.70 -3.57 6.89
N THR A 606 -28.48 -3.72 7.41
CA THR A 606 -27.25 -3.76 6.60
C THR A 606 -26.98 -5.10 5.93
N ARG A 607 -27.87 -6.10 6.03
CA ARG A 607 -27.84 -7.27 5.15
C ARG A 607 -28.53 -6.94 3.82
N ILE A 608 -27.79 -6.26 2.96
CA ILE A 608 -28.05 -6.29 1.53
C ILE A 608 -27.57 -7.67 1.03
N ASP A 609 -28.37 -8.71 1.28
CA ASP A 609 -28.39 -9.87 0.41
C ASP A 609 -29.21 -9.42 -0.81
N ARG A 610 -28.56 -8.76 -1.78
CA ARG A 610 -29.17 -8.48 -3.09
C ARG A 610 -28.90 -9.65 -4.03
N PRO A 611 -29.78 -9.90 -5.02
CA PRO A 611 -29.76 -11.07 -5.93
C PRO A 611 -28.61 -11.02 -6.97
N CYS A 612 -27.54 -10.31 -6.68
CA CYS A 612 -26.28 -10.37 -7.44
C CYS A 612 -25.46 -11.59 -7.04
N ASP A 613 -26.09 -12.62 -6.45
CA ASP A 613 -25.61 -14.00 -6.44
C ASP A 613 -25.58 -14.51 -7.88
N GLY A 614 -24.74 -13.88 -8.70
CA GLY A 614 -24.10 -14.56 -9.81
C GLY A 614 -23.36 -15.71 -9.18
N ASP A 615 -23.78 -16.90 -9.57
CA ASP A 615 -23.15 -18.19 -9.31
C ASP A 615 -21.63 -18.03 -9.05
N PRO A 616 -21.10 -18.48 -7.90
CA PRO A 616 -19.66 -18.50 -7.66
C PRO A 616 -18.87 -19.32 -8.70
N GLU A 617 -19.53 -20.00 -9.62
CA GLU A 617 -18.94 -20.70 -10.78
C GLU A 617 -18.68 -19.83 -12.03
N LEU A 618 -18.97 -18.51 -12.03
CA LEU A 618 -18.57 -17.68 -13.17
C LEU A 618 -17.03 -17.56 -13.25
N PRO A 619 -16.39 -18.00 -14.36
CA PRO A 619 -14.95 -18.07 -14.45
C PRO A 619 -14.32 -16.67 -14.40
N PRO A 620 -13.14 -16.51 -13.78
CA PRO A 620 -12.48 -15.23 -13.51
C PRO A 620 -11.92 -14.50 -14.76
N GLY A 621 -12.42 -14.81 -15.96
CA GLY A 621 -11.86 -14.36 -17.24
C GLY A 621 -12.35 -13.01 -17.76
N GLU A 622 -13.48 -12.47 -17.28
CA GLU A 622 -14.14 -11.33 -17.97
C GLU A 622 -14.20 -10.01 -17.17
N ILE A 623 -13.64 -9.95 -15.95
CA ILE A 623 -13.69 -8.73 -15.11
C ILE A 623 -12.48 -7.80 -15.37
N GLN A 624 -11.55 -8.15 -16.26
CA GLN A 624 -10.36 -7.33 -16.52
C GLN A 624 -10.63 -5.98 -17.24
N ASP A 625 -11.84 -5.74 -17.76
CA ASP A 625 -12.17 -4.53 -18.54
C ASP A 625 -13.29 -3.65 -17.96
N ILE A 626 -13.60 -3.73 -16.66
CA ILE A 626 -14.42 -2.66 -16.03
C ILE A 626 -13.52 -1.47 -15.68
N GLY A 627 -12.87 -0.91 -16.70
CA GLY A 627 -12.59 0.52 -16.69
C GLY A 627 -13.96 1.21 -16.71
N ILE A 628 -14.32 1.88 -15.63
CA ILE A 628 -15.50 2.74 -15.62
C ILE A 628 -15.17 3.90 -16.58
N GLU A 629 -15.47 3.76 -17.88
CA GLU A 629 -15.55 4.88 -18.80
C GLU A 629 -16.73 5.76 -18.35
N MET A 630 -16.46 6.66 -17.42
CA MET A 630 -17.36 7.77 -17.17
C MET A 630 -17.10 8.79 -18.26
N GLY A 631 -18.08 8.95 -19.15
CA GLY A 631 -18.03 9.90 -20.25
C GLY A 631 -17.54 11.26 -19.80
N SER A 632 -16.44 11.70 -20.41
CA SER A 632 -16.02 13.08 -20.39
C SER A 632 -17.09 13.91 -21.10
N GLU A 633 -17.83 14.74 -20.36
CA GLU A 633 -18.58 15.83 -20.98
C GLU A 633 -17.59 16.81 -21.62
N ALA A 634 -17.88 17.13 -22.89
CA ALA A 634 -17.19 18.13 -23.70
C ALA A 634 -17.71 19.55 -23.42
#